data_AF-A0A2N8RBN5-F1
#
_entry.id   AF-A0A2N8RBN5-F1
#
_cell.length_a   1.000
_cell.length_b   1.000
_cell.length_c   1.000
_cell.angle_alpha   90.00
_cell.angle_beta   90.00
_cell.angle_gamma   90.00
#
_symmetry.space_group_name_H-M   'P 1'
#
loop_
_entity.id
_entity.type
_entity.pdbx_description
1 polymer ?
#
loop_
_entity_poly.entity_id
_entity_poly.type
_entity_poly.pdbx_seq_one_letter_code
_entity_poly.pdbx_strand_id
1 'polypeptide(L)'
;MDGREFVWAHFKLNAEQRLRGFNFFVVLAIFADGGVLAALERGFSPGLLILLGAFTVLLALVFWLVDARSRQLLQLTIAALKDMEAEFPESFRLFAADALGQSRVISYTFAIRSLLLAQMGFGFGVVVYGLWHW
;
A
#
# COMPACT_ATOMS: atom_id res chain seq x y z
N MET A 1 17.89 12.17 23.89
CA MET A 1 16.94 11.06 23.68
C MET A 1 17.74 9.77 23.67
N ASP A 2 17.26 8.74 24.37
CA ASP A 2 17.86 7.40 24.32
C ASP A 2 17.77 6.86 22.88
N GLY A 3 18.81 6.21 22.39
CA GLY A 3 18.84 5.65 21.03
C GLY A 3 17.72 4.63 20.81
N ARG A 4 17.34 3.90 21.86
CA ARG A 4 16.19 2.96 21.87
C ARG A 4 14.86 3.66 21.62
N GLU A 5 14.62 4.77 22.30
CA GLU A 5 13.41 5.57 22.16
C GLU A 5 13.30 6.17 20.76
N PHE A 6 14.42 6.63 20.19
CA PHE A 6 14.47 7.18 18.83
C PHE A 6 14.10 6.14 17.77
N VAL A 7 14.65 4.92 17.84
CA VAL A 7 14.38 3.83 16.91
C VAL A 7 12.92 3.37 17.02
N TRP A 8 12.41 3.22 18.25
CA TRP A 8 11.01 2.86 18.48
C TRP A 8 10.03 3.91 17.93
N ALA A 9 10.31 5.20 18.18
CA ALA A 9 9.51 6.29 17.64
C ALA A 9 9.48 6.29 16.10
N HIS A 10 10.62 6.03 15.46
CA HIS A 10 10.70 5.89 14.01
C HIS A 10 9.91 4.68 13.50
N PHE A 11 10.01 3.51 14.15
CA PHE A 11 9.23 2.34 13.79
C PHE A 11 7.73 2.63 13.84
N LYS A 12 7.25 3.18 14.96
CA LYS A 12 5.84 3.53 15.16
C LYS A 12 5.35 4.52 14.11
N LEU A 13 6.11 5.59 13.86
CA LEU A 13 5.77 6.59 12.86
C LEU A 13 5.64 5.97 11.45
N ASN A 14 6.59 5.12 11.05
CA ASN A 14 6.55 4.47 9.73
C ASN A 14 5.38 3.50 9.60
N ALA A 15 5.06 2.74 10.65
CA ALA A 15 3.91 1.84 10.68
C ALA A 15 2.58 2.62 10.55
N GLU A 16 2.43 3.72 11.28
CA GLU A 16 1.25 4.59 11.20
C GLU A 16 1.12 5.28 9.84
N GLN A 17 2.22 5.76 9.26
CA GLN A 17 2.24 6.36 7.93
C GLN A 17 1.78 5.37 6.86
N ARG A 18 2.21 4.11 6.95
CA ARG A 18 1.80 3.05 6.03
C ARG A 18 0.29 2.79 6.09
N LEU A 19 -0.27 2.66 7.29
CA LEU A 19 -1.71 2.44 7.47
C LEU A 19 -2.53 3.64 6.99
N ARG A 20 -2.06 4.86 7.28
CA ARG A 20 -2.70 6.09 6.80
C ARG A 20 -2.68 6.19 5.27
N GLY A 21 -1.55 5.86 4.65
CA GLY A 21 -1.42 5.78 3.20
C GLY A 21 -2.40 4.77 2.58
N PHE A 22 -2.53 3.59 3.18
CA PHE A 22 -3.52 2.60 2.74
C PHE A 22 -4.96 3.12 2.82
N ASN A 23 -5.33 3.78 3.92
CA ASN A 23 -6.68 4.33 4.06
C ASN A 23 -6.98 5.41 3.00
N PHE A 24 -6.02 6.29 2.70
CA PHE A 24 -6.18 7.28 1.63
C PHE A 24 -6.32 6.63 0.25
N PHE A 25 -5.55 5.56 -0.02
CA PHE A 25 -5.68 4.80 -1.25
C PHE A 25 -7.10 4.25 -1.42
N VAL A 26 -7.64 3.59 -0.40
CA VAL A 26 -8.98 2.98 -0.47
C VAL A 26 -10.06 4.03 -0.78
N VAL A 27 -10.01 5.19 -0.13
CA VAL A 27 -10.98 6.27 -0.38
C VAL A 27 -10.87 6.80 -1.81
N LEU A 28 -9.64 7.05 -2.29
CA LEU A 28 -9.42 7.55 -3.65
C LEU A 28 -9.75 6.50 -4.72
N ALA A 29 -9.52 5.21 -4.44
CA ALA A 29 -9.88 4.11 -5.32
C ALA A 29 -11.39 4.01 -5.49
N ILE A 30 -12.15 4.01 -4.39
CA ILE A 30 -13.63 4.02 -4.42
C ILE A 30 -14.14 5.23 -5.21
N PHE A 31 -13.54 6.40 -5.00
CA PHE A 31 -13.91 7.61 -5.75
C PHE A 31 -13.62 7.47 -7.25
N ALA A 32 -12.44 6.98 -7.62
CA ALA A 32 -12.06 6.77 -9.01
C ALA A 32 -12.98 5.74 -9.70
N ASP A 33 -13.26 4.62 -9.02
CA ASP A 33 -14.14 3.56 -9.51
C ASP A 33 -15.58 4.06 -9.68
N GLY A 34 -16.09 4.82 -8.71
CA GLY A 34 -17.38 5.48 -8.81
C GLY A 34 -17.44 6.46 -9.99
N GLY A 35 -16.36 7.19 -10.25
CA GLY A 35 -16.24 8.07 -11.42
C GLY A 35 -16.30 7.31 -12.74
N VAL A 36 -15.60 6.17 -12.85
CA VAL A 36 -15.65 5.29 -14.02
C VAL A 36 -17.06 4.72 -14.23
N LEU A 37 -17.68 4.17 -13.18
CA LEU A 37 -19.01 3.57 -13.28
C LEU A 37 -20.06 4.61 -13.67
N ALA A 38 -20.03 5.80 -13.07
CA ALA A 38 -20.93 6.89 -13.44
C ALA A 38 -20.72 7.35 -14.90
N ALA A 39 -19.49 7.30 -15.40
CA ALA A 39 -19.20 7.64 -16.79
C ALA A 39 -19.71 6.59 -17.78
N LEU A 40 -19.65 5.31 -17.41
CA LEU A 40 -20.23 4.22 -18.17
C LEU A 40 -21.76 4.30 -18.19
N GLU A 41 -22.40 4.51 -17.04
CA GLU A 41 -23.86 4.60 -16.92
C GLU A 41 -24.45 5.75 -17.73
N ARG A 42 -23.76 6.90 -17.77
CA ARG A 42 -24.21 8.08 -18.52
C ARG A 42 -23.80 8.07 -19.99
N GLY A 43 -23.05 7.05 -20.43
CA GLY A 43 -22.57 6.95 -21.81
C GLY A 43 -21.66 8.12 -22.21
N PHE A 44 -20.77 8.56 -21.30
CA PHE A 44 -19.81 9.60 -21.65
C PHE A 44 -18.84 9.14 -22.75
N SER A 45 -18.15 10.12 -23.35
CA SER A 45 -17.26 9.86 -24.48
C SER A 45 -16.16 8.84 -24.15
N PRO A 46 -15.73 8.03 -25.14
CA PRO A 46 -14.66 7.06 -24.95
C PRO A 46 -13.38 7.67 -24.38
N GLY A 47 -13.11 8.94 -24.71
CA GLY A 47 -11.94 9.65 -24.17
C GLY A 47 -12.01 10.01 -22.70
N LEU A 48 -13.20 10.23 -22.15
CA LEU A 48 -13.33 10.37 -20.71
C LEU A 48 -13.04 9.05 -20.00
N LEU A 49 -13.46 7.91 -20.56
CA LEU A 49 -13.15 6.59 -20.01
C LEU A 49 -11.65 6.32 -20.02
N ILE A 50 -10.96 6.61 -21.12
CA ILE A 50 -9.49 6.49 -21.19
C ILE A 50 -8.82 7.35 -20.12
N LEU A 51 -9.26 8.61 -19.98
CA LEU A 51 -8.69 9.52 -18.97
C LEU A 51 -8.89 9.00 -17.55
N LEU A 52 -10.11 8.53 -17.23
CA LEU A 52 -10.44 7.99 -15.90
C LEU A 52 -9.69 6.69 -15.61
N GLY A 53 -9.61 5.78 -16.59
CA GLY A 53 -8.83 4.55 -16.45
C GLY A 53 -7.34 4.81 -16.25
N ALA A 54 -6.76 5.74 -17.03
CA ALA A 54 -5.37 6.16 -16.88
C ALA A 54 -5.11 6.80 -15.51
N PHE A 55 -6.04 7.63 -15.01
CA PHE A 55 -5.99 8.19 -13.67
C PHE A 55 -5.99 7.10 -12.60
N THR A 56 -6.85 6.07 -12.73
CA THR A 56 -6.90 4.93 -11.81
C THR A 56 -5.58 4.14 -11.78
N VAL A 57 -4.95 3.91 -12.94
CA VAL A 57 -3.63 3.27 -13.00
C VAL A 57 -2.56 4.14 -12.33
N LEU A 58 -2.55 5.44 -12.61
CA LEU A 58 -1.61 6.38 -12.01
C LEU A 58 -1.74 6.41 -10.47
N LEU A 59 -2.97 6.44 -9.96
CA LEU A 59 -3.26 6.41 -8.53
C LEU A 59 -2.63 5.16 -7.89
N ALA A 60 -2.87 3.98 -8.46
CA ALA A 60 -2.31 2.74 -7.94
C ALA A 60 -0.77 2.72 -8.01
N LEU A 61 -0.15 3.26 -9.06
CA LEU A 61 1.31 3.38 -9.16
C LEU A 61 1.92 4.28 -8.08
N VAL A 62 1.31 5.44 -7.83
CA VAL A 62 1.77 6.38 -6.79
C VAL A 62 1.71 5.71 -5.42
N PHE A 63 0.58 5.08 -5.07
CA PHE A 63 0.44 4.42 -3.78
C PHE A 63 1.33 3.17 -3.65
N TRP A 64 1.60 2.46 -4.75
CA TRP A 64 2.58 1.38 -4.75
C TRP A 64 3.99 1.88 -4.39
N LEU A 65 4.41 3.02 -4.95
CA LEU A 65 5.72 3.62 -4.66
C LEU A 65 5.81 4.09 -3.21
N VAL A 66 4.77 4.76 -2.71
CA VAL A 66 4.69 5.20 -1.31
C VAL A 66 4.79 4.00 -0.36
N ASP A 67 4.01 2.94 -0.59
CA ASP A 67 4.03 1.74 0.24
C ASP A 67 5.39 1.00 0.13
N ALA A 68 6.04 1.01 -1.04
CA ALA A 68 7.39 0.46 -1.19
C ALA A 68 8.42 1.21 -0.34
N ARG A 69 8.39 2.54 -0.35
CA ARG A 69 9.31 3.36 0.46
C ARG A 69 9.07 3.16 1.95
N SER A 70 7.81 3.18 2.41
CA SER A 70 7.48 2.96 3.83
C SER A 70 7.91 1.59 4.32
N ARG A 71 7.78 0.55 3.50
CA ARG A 71 8.29 -0.80 3.84
C ARG A 71 9.81 -0.85 4.00
N GLN A 72 10.56 -0.19 3.12
CA GLN A 72 12.03 -0.17 3.22
C GLN A 72 12.47 0.46 4.54
N LEU A 73 11.87 1.58 4.94
CA LEU A 73 12.16 2.24 6.22
C LEU A 73 11.74 1.40 7.43
N LEU A 74 10.60 0.72 7.34
CA LEU A 74 10.12 -0.18 8.39
C LEU A 74 11.05 -1.40 8.55
N GLN A 75 11.60 -1.95 7.47
CA GLN A 75 12.57 -3.04 7.56
C GLN A 75 13.88 -2.62 8.24
N LEU A 76 14.36 -1.40 7.99
CA LEU A 76 15.55 -0.86 8.66
C LEU A 76 15.33 -0.70 10.17
N THR A 77 14.15 -0.21 10.57
CA THR A 77 13.82 -0.06 11.99
C THR A 77 13.60 -1.41 12.68
N ILE A 78 13.00 -2.40 12.02
CA ILE A 78 12.91 -3.78 12.55
C ILE A 78 14.30 -4.38 12.78
N ALA A 79 15.24 -4.20 11.85
CA ALA A 79 16.60 -4.72 12.03
C ALA A 79 17.26 -4.11 13.28
N ALA A 80 17.21 -2.78 13.42
CA ALA A 80 17.75 -2.10 14.59
C ALA A 80 17.04 -2.52 15.91
N LEU A 81 15.72 -2.73 15.88
CA LEU A 81 14.96 -3.21 17.04
C LEU A 81 15.35 -4.63 17.45
N LYS A 82 15.64 -5.52 16.50
CA LYS A 82 16.12 -6.88 16.79
C LYS A 82 17.49 -6.86 17.48
N ASP A 83 18.38 -5.98 17.03
CA ASP A 83 19.70 -5.81 17.66
C ASP A 83 19.55 -5.30 19.10
N MET A 84 18.61 -4.38 19.34
CA MET A 84 18.28 -3.90 20.68
C MET A 84 17.62 -4.98 21.55
N GLU A 85 16.80 -5.85 20.96
CA GLU A 85 16.16 -6.97 21.65
C GLU A 85 17.13 -8.07 22.08
N ALA A 86 18.32 -8.14 21.48
CA ALA A 86 19.34 -9.12 21.85
C ALA A 86 19.78 -9.00 23.33
N GLU A 87 19.73 -7.81 23.92
CA GLU A 87 20.07 -7.59 25.33
C GLU A 87 18.93 -7.96 26.29
N PHE A 88 17.70 -8.15 25.80
CA PHE A 88 16.55 -8.50 26.63
C PHE A 88 16.38 -10.02 26.79
N PRO A 89 15.73 -10.48 27.87
CA PRO A 89 15.32 -11.88 28.03
C PRO A 89 14.44 -12.34 26.85
N GLU A 90 14.48 -13.64 26.53
CA GLU A 90 13.74 -14.19 25.38
C GLU A 90 12.25 -13.87 25.38
N SER A 91 11.62 -13.71 26.56
CA SER A 91 10.21 -13.33 26.69
C SER A 91 9.87 -11.94 26.14
N PHE A 92 10.86 -11.06 25.98
CA PHE A 92 10.69 -9.69 25.49
C PHE A 92 11.19 -9.52 24.04
N ARG A 93 11.66 -10.58 23.37
CA ARG A 93 12.20 -10.53 22.00
C ARG A 93 11.09 -10.73 20.96
N LEU A 94 10.13 -9.82 20.93
CA LEU A 94 8.92 -9.94 20.11
C LEU A 94 9.24 -9.97 18.61
N PHE A 95 10.18 -9.13 18.15
CA PHE A 95 10.55 -9.09 16.74
C PHE A 95 11.44 -10.26 16.32
N ALA A 96 12.25 -10.80 17.25
CA ALA A 96 13.03 -12.02 17.00
C ALA A 96 12.13 -13.26 16.94
N ALA A 97 11.14 -13.36 17.85
CA ALA A 97 10.16 -14.44 17.86
C ALA A 97 9.25 -14.42 16.62
N ASP A 98 8.79 -13.24 16.19
CA ASP A 98 8.01 -13.09 14.95
C ASP A 98 8.81 -13.53 13.71
N ALA A 99 10.12 -13.29 13.68
CA ALA A 99 10.99 -13.73 12.59
C ALA A 99 11.10 -15.26 12.47
N LEU A 100 10.92 -16.00 13.57
CA LEU A 100 11.00 -17.46 13.61
C LEU A 100 9.66 -18.14 13.27
N GLY A 101 8.53 -17.46 13.49
CA GLY A 101 7.19 -18.06 13.42
C GLY A 101 6.34 -17.65 12.21
N GLN A 102 6.72 -16.65 11.42
CA GLN A 102 5.77 -16.03 10.49
C GLN A 102 5.67 -16.73 9.13
N SER A 103 4.49 -17.26 8.83
CA SER A 103 4.11 -17.64 7.46
C SER A 103 4.06 -16.39 6.58
N ARG A 104 4.85 -16.38 5.50
CA ARG A 104 5.04 -15.24 4.58
C ARG A 104 3.75 -14.78 3.87
N VAL A 105 2.67 -15.55 3.98
CA VAL A 105 1.41 -15.42 3.21
C VAL A 105 0.40 -14.50 3.90
N ILE A 106 0.38 -14.45 5.24
CA ILE A 106 -0.54 -13.58 6.00
C ILE A 106 0.21 -12.32 6.41
N SER A 107 0.62 -11.51 5.43
CA SER A 107 1.22 -10.20 5.67
C SER A 107 0.29 -9.11 5.14
N TYR A 108 0.12 -8.03 5.91
CA TYR A 108 -0.50 -6.79 5.43
C TYR A 108 0.05 -6.33 4.06
N THR A 109 1.31 -6.66 3.78
CA THR A 109 1.96 -6.39 2.51
C THR A 109 1.31 -7.12 1.33
N PHE A 110 0.87 -8.36 1.52
CA PHE A 110 0.21 -9.12 0.47
C PHE A 110 -1.15 -8.50 0.13
N ALA A 111 -1.97 -8.20 1.15
CA ALA A 111 -3.29 -7.60 0.99
C ALA A 111 -3.26 -6.22 0.28
N ILE A 112 -2.32 -5.34 0.68
CA ILE A 112 -2.17 -4.03 0.04
C ILE A 112 -1.76 -4.19 -1.43
N ARG A 113 -0.80 -5.10 -1.73
CA ARG A 113 -0.34 -5.33 -3.10
C ARG A 113 -1.41 -5.95 -3.98
N SER A 114 -2.18 -6.91 -3.48
CA SER A 114 -3.27 -7.52 -4.24
C SER A 114 -4.32 -6.47 -4.61
N LEU A 115 -4.64 -5.56 -3.69
CA LEU A 115 -5.61 -4.49 -3.94
C LEU A 115 -5.07 -3.48 -4.97
N LEU A 116 -3.79 -3.08 -4.87
CA LEU A 116 -3.17 -2.19 -5.85
C LEU A 116 -3.13 -2.81 -7.25
N LEU A 117 -2.79 -4.10 -7.36
CA LEU A 117 -2.79 -4.82 -8.64
C LEU A 117 -4.19 -4.95 -9.23
N ALA A 118 -5.20 -5.21 -8.39
CA ALA A 118 -6.59 -5.22 -8.81
C ALA A 118 -7.01 -3.84 -9.36
N GLN A 119 -6.66 -2.76 -8.66
CA GLN A 119 -6.94 -1.39 -9.08
C GLN A 119 -6.26 -1.04 -10.42
N MET A 120 -4.99 -1.42 -10.58
CA MET A 120 -4.27 -1.25 -11.85
C MET A 120 -4.96 -2.03 -12.98
N GLY A 121 -5.31 -3.31 -12.73
CA GLY A 121 -6.00 -4.15 -13.70
C GLY A 121 -7.34 -3.56 -14.13
N PHE A 122 -8.12 -3.04 -13.17
CA PHE A 122 -9.37 -2.34 -13.46
C PHE A 122 -9.13 -1.09 -14.32
N GLY A 123 -8.19 -0.22 -13.93
CA GLY A 123 -7.86 0.98 -14.70
C GLY A 123 -7.40 0.66 -16.14
N PHE A 124 -6.55 -0.35 -16.33
CA PHE A 124 -6.15 -0.82 -17.66
C PHE A 124 -7.35 -1.35 -18.46
N GLY A 125 -8.23 -2.13 -17.83
CA GLY A 125 -9.45 -2.63 -18.48
C GLY A 125 -10.34 -1.49 -18.99
N VAL A 126 -10.49 -0.43 -18.21
CA VAL A 126 -11.26 0.76 -18.59
C VAL A 126 -10.62 1.49 -19.76
N VAL A 127 -9.29 1.66 -19.75
CA VAL A 127 -8.55 2.27 -20.87
C VAL A 127 -8.74 1.46 -22.15
N VAL A 128 -8.58 0.14 -22.10
CA VAL A 128 -8.75 -0.74 -23.25
C VAL A 128 -10.19 -0.70 -23.77
N TYR A 129 -11.18 -0.70 -22.88
CA TYR A 129 -12.58 -0.56 -23.24
C TYR A 129 -12.86 0.77 -23.96
N GLY A 130 -12.34 1.88 -23.41
CA GLY A 130 -12.46 3.20 -24.03
C GLY A 130 -11.78 3.27 -25.41
N LEU A 131 -10.62 2.64 -25.58
CA LEU A 131 -9.93 2.57 -26.87
C LEU A 131 -10.68 1.75 -27.92
N TRP A 132 -11.39 0.69 -27.52
CA TRP A 132 -12.20 -0.11 -28.46
C TRP A 132 -13.44 0.66 -28.93
N HIS A 133 -13.99 1.56 -28.10
CA HIS A 133 -15.19 2.33 -28.44
C HIS A 133 -14.90 3.70 -29.06
N TRP A 134 -13.61 4.05 -29.26
CA TRP A 134 -13.19 5.28 -29.92
C TRP A 134 -13.16 5.12 -31.44
#